data_AF-A0A6B3G3V6-F1
#
_entry.id   AF-A0A6B3G3V6-F1
#
_cell.length_a   1.000
_cell.length_b   1.000
_cell.length_c   1.000
_cell.angle_alpha   90.00
_cell.angle_beta   90.00
_cell.angle_gamma   90.00
#
_symmetry.space_group_name_H-M   'P 1'
#
loop_
_entity.id
_entity.type
_entity.pdbx_description
1 polymer ?
#
loop_
_entity_poly.entity_id
_entity_poly.type
_entity_poly.pdbx_seq_one_letter_code
_entity_poly.pdbx_strand_id
1 'polypeptide(L)'
;MTTETARTVFLLAHTGRPAAIRSAELVVQGLLRNGLGVRVSAAEAADLPLPDAVETVTDTSPSAVDGCELLIVLGGDGTLLRGAEF
;
A
#
# COMPACT_ATOMS: atom_id res chain seq x y z
N MET A 1 -15.16 -20.95 13.55
CA MET A 1 -13.95 -20.57 12.79
C MET A 1 -13.72 -19.11 13.11
N THR A 2 -12.76 -18.79 13.97
CA THR A 2 -12.38 -17.40 14.20
C THR A 2 -11.86 -16.88 12.87
N THR A 3 -12.54 -15.91 12.28
CA THR A 3 -11.99 -15.13 11.17
C THR A 3 -10.77 -14.41 11.72
N GLU A 4 -9.61 -15.05 11.63
CA GLU A 4 -8.33 -14.38 11.84
C GLU A 4 -8.27 -13.31 10.76
N THR A 5 -8.46 -12.05 11.15
CA THR A 5 -8.45 -10.92 10.23
C THR A 5 -7.12 -10.97 9.46
N ALA A 6 -7.19 -11.11 8.14
CA ALA A 6 -6.00 -11.22 7.32
C ALA A 6 -5.12 -9.98 7.55
N ARG A 7 -3.86 -10.22 7.92
CA ARG A 7 -2.88 -9.17 8.22
C ARG A 7 -2.69 -8.31 6.97
N THR A 8 -2.82 -7.00 7.12
CA THR A 8 -2.87 -6.07 5.99
C THR A 8 -1.82 -4.98 6.13
N VAL A 9 -1.16 -4.65 5.01
CA VAL A 9 -0.17 -3.58 4.92
C VAL A 9 -0.72 -2.47 4.03
N PHE A 10 -0.57 -1.21 4.47
CA PHE A 10 -0.84 -0.06 3.61
C PHE A 10 0.43 0.31 2.83
N LEU A 11 0.33 0.48 1.52
CA LEU A 11 1.48 0.80 0.67
C LEU A 11 1.30 2.17 0.03
N LEU A 12 2.32 3.01 0.21
CA LEU A 12 2.40 4.38 -0.26
C LEU A 12 3.61 4.52 -1.19
N ALA A 13 3.40 4.96 -2.43
CA ALA A 13 4.49 4.99 -3.42
C ALA A 13 4.59 6.34 -4.13
N HIS A 14 5.82 6.73 -4.50
CA HIS A 14 6.02 7.87 -5.39
C HIS A 14 5.80 7.46 -6.85
N THR A 15 4.59 7.68 -7.38
CA THR A 15 4.20 7.25 -8.74
C THR A 15 4.95 8.00 -9.86
N GLY A 16 5.42 9.23 -9.62
CA GLY A 16 6.31 9.94 -10.57
C GLY A 16 7.74 9.37 -10.73
N ARG A 17 8.16 8.36 -9.96
CA ARG A 17 9.51 7.76 -10.06
C ARG A 17 9.43 6.29 -10.52
N PRO A 18 9.94 5.95 -11.72
CA PRO A 18 9.86 4.57 -12.25
C PRO A 18 10.47 3.51 -11.33
N ALA A 19 11.53 3.84 -10.60
CA ALA A 19 12.13 2.92 -9.63
C ALA A 19 11.19 2.62 -8.44
N ALA A 20 10.41 3.61 -7.98
CA ALA A 20 9.45 3.42 -6.90
C ALA A 20 8.24 2.59 -7.36
N ILE A 21 7.76 2.81 -8.59
CA ILE A 21 6.70 1.99 -9.20
C ILE A 21 7.14 0.52 -9.27
N ARG A 22 8.34 0.24 -9.78
CA ARG A 22 8.86 -1.14 -9.85
C ARG A 22 9.02 -1.76 -8.47
N SER A 23 9.51 -1.00 -7.48
CA SER A 23 9.59 -1.48 -6.10
C SER A 23 8.21 -1.79 -5.54
N ALA A 24 7.19 -0.97 -5.81
CA ALA A 24 5.82 -1.18 -5.36
C ALA A 24 5.25 -2.49 -5.90
N GLU A 25 5.40 -2.73 -7.20
CA GLU A 25 5.00 -3.99 -7.82
C GLU A 25 5.65 -5.20 -7.14
N LEU A 26 6.97 -5.17 -6.97
CA LEU A 26 7.72 -6.28 -6.36
C LEU A 26 7.33 -6.54 -4.90
N VAL A 27 7.14 -5.47 -4.12
CA VAL A 27 6.72 -5.54 -2.71
C VAL A 27 5.31 -6.11 -2.61
N VAL A 28 4.35 -5.59 -3.38
CA VAL A 28 2.97 -6.06 -3.42
C VAL A 28 2.92 -7.56 -3.75
N GLN A 29 3.62 -7.98 -4.81
CA GLN A 29 3.70 -9.38 -5.20
C GLN A 29 4.32 -10.25 -4.09
N GLY A 30 5.34 -9.75 -3.40
CA GLY A 30 5.96 -10.43 -2.25
C GLY A 30 5.00 -10.60 -1.07
N LEU A 31 4.28 -9.55 -0.69
CA LEU A 31 3.32 -9.56 0.42
C LEU A 31 2.18 -10.54 0.15
N LEU A 32 1.55 -10.45 -1.02
CA LEU A 32 0.44 -11.32 -1.41
C LEU A 32 0.85 -12.80 -1.44
N ARG A 33 2.04 -13.12 -1.96
CA ARG A 33 2.56 -14.51 -1.94
C ARG A 33 2.77 -15.07 -0.53
N ASN A 34 2.93 -14.21 0.47
CA ASN A 34 3.08 -14.60 1.88
C ASN A 34 1.76 -14.50 2.67
N GLY A 35 0.63 -14.30 1.99
CA GLY A 35 -0.68 -14.24 2.62
C GLY A 35 -0.97 -12.92 3.35
N LEU A 36 -0.21 -11.86 3.06
CA LEU A 36 -0.46 -10.51 3.58
C LEU A 36 -1.33 -9.74 2.60
N GLY A 37 -2.44 -9.18 3.09
CA GLY A 37 -3.26 -8.24 2.35
C GLY A 37 -2.50 -6.96 2.07
N VAL A 38 -2.81 -6.32 0.94
CA VAL A 38 -2.22 -5.03 0.58
C VAL A 38 -3.33 -4.05 0.28
N ARG A 39 -3.23 -2.86 0.86
CA ARG A 39 -4.11 -1.73 0.64
C ARG A 39 -3.32 -0.57 0.04
N VAL A 40 -3.89 0.10 -0.95
CA VAL A 40 -3.30 1.27 -1.63
C VAL A 40 -4.37 2.33 -1.82
N SER A 41 -4.01 3.62 -1.83
CA SER A 41 -4.96 4.66 -2.20
C SER A 41 -5.41 4.51 -3.66
N ALA A 42 -6.69 4.76 -3.94
CA ALA A 42 -7.23 4.65 -5.30
C ALA A 42 -6.54 5.61 -6.28
N ALA A 43 -6.07 6.77 -5.79
CA ALA A 43 -5.33 7.74 -6.59
C ALA A 43 -3.97 7.19 -7.05
N GLU A 44 -3.23 6.49 -6.19
CA GLU A 44 -1.95 5.89 -6.55
C GLU A 44 -2.11 4.60 -7.34
N ALA A 45 -3.14 3.81 -7.03
CA ALA A 45 -3.42 2.56 -7.72
C ALA A 45 -3.61 2.76 -9.23
N ALA A 46 -4.13 3.91 -9.66
CA ALA A 46 -4.28 4.26 -11.08
C ALA A 46 -2.95 4.31 -11.85
N ASP A 47 -1.83 4.58 -11.16
CA ASP A 47 -0.49 4.70 -11.75
C ASP A 47 0.40 3.47 -11.48
N LEU A 48 -0.11 2.46 -10.78
CA LEU A 48 0.67 1.29 -10.36
C LEU A 48 0.19 0.01 -11.07
N PRO A 49 1.10 -0.87 -11.51
CA PRO A 49 0.74 -2.16 -12.11
C PRO A 49 0.37 -3.18 -11.01
N LEU A 50 -0.77 -2.97 -10.35
CA LEU A 50 -1.22 -3.78 -9.21
C LEU A 50 -2.12 -4.94 -9.65
N PRO A 51 -2.03 -6.11 -8.99
CA PRO A 51 -2.99 -7.19 -9.20
C PRO A 51 -4.34 -6.88 -8.54
N ASP A 52 -5.43 -7.47 -9.06
CA ASP A 52 -6.80 -7.29 -8.56
C ASP A 52 -7.01 -7.63 -7.07
N ALA A 53 -6.08 -8.39 -6.47
CA ALA A 53 -6.10 -8.75 -5.06
C ALA A 53 -5.75 -7.58 -4.13
N VAL A 54 -5.24 -6.46 -4.65
CA VAL A 54 -4.96 -5.26 -3.86
C VAL A 54 -6.24 -4.51 -3.57
N GLU A 55 -6.48 -4.20 -2.30
CA GLU A 55 -7.58 -3.36 -1.88
C GLU A 55 -7.28 -1.89 -2.21
N THR A 56 -8.14 -1.24 -2.99
CA THR A 56 -8.03 0.20 -3.25
C THR A 56 -8.97 0.98 -2.34
N VAL A 57 -8.46 1.99 -1.64
CA VAL A 57 -9.28 2.86 -0.79
C VAL A 57 -9.35 4.28 -1.30
N THR A 58 -10.54 4.87 -1.28
CA THR A 58 -10.77 6.26 -1.67
C THR A 58 -10.67 7.23 -0.49
N ASP A 59 -10.65 6.71 0.74
CA ASP A 59 -10.41 7.51 1.94
C ASP A 59 -8.98 8.03 1.93
N THR A 60 -8.84 9.34 2.13
CA THR A 60 -7.55 10.05 2.18
C THR A 60 -7.24 10.59 3.57
N SER A 61 -8.05 10.24 4.56
CA SER A 61 -7.83 10.60 5.96
C SER A 61 -7.00 9.54 6.68
N PRO A 62 -6.52 9.82 7.91
CA PRO A 62 -5.79 8.84 8.72
C PRO A 62 -6.51 7.49 8.90
N SER A 63 -7.85 7.45 8.88
CA SER A 63 -8.58 6.17 8.99
C SER A 63 -8.37 5.22 7.81
N ALA A 64 -7.78 5.67 6.71
CA ALA A 64 -7.45 4.80 5.57
C ALA A 64 -6.52 3.63 5.93
N VAL A 65 -5.69 3.80 6.98
CA VAL A 65 -4.76 2.78 7.46
C VAL A 65 -5.33 1.95 8.62
N ASP A 66 -6.57 2.19 9.04
CA ASP A 66 -7.18 1.42 10.12
C ASP A 66 -7.22 -0.07 9.78
N GLY A 67 -6.77 -0.88 10.73
CA GLY A 67 -6.64 -2.34 10.57
C GLY A 67 -5.38 -2.78 9.80
N CYS A 68 -4.59 -1.85 9.24
CA CYS A 68 -3.27 -2.16 8.74
C CYS A 68 -2.27 -2.24 9.91
N GLU A 69 -1.37 -3.23 9.86
CA GLU A 69 -0.33 -3.42 10.90
C GLU A 69 0.98 -2.69 10.58
N LEU A 70 1.13 -2.24 9.33
CA LEU A 70 2.31 -1.56 8.82
C LEU A 70 1.94 -0.65 7.65
N LEU A 71 2.58 0.52 7.59
CA LEU A 71 2.62 1.38 6.40
C LEU A 71 4.02 1.29 5.76
N ILE A 72 4.09 0.90 4.49
CA ILE A 72 5.32 0.86 3.71
C ILE A 72 5.36 2.07 2.78
N VAL A 73 6.43 2.86 2.90
CA VAL A 73 6.71 3.98 2.00
C VAL A 73 7.76 3.59 0.98
N LEU A 74 7.45 3.77 -0.30
CA LEU A 74 8.36 3.57 -1.42
C LEU A 74 8.58 4.90 -2.15
N GLY A 75 9.56 5.65 -1.67
CA GLY A 75 9.86 6.99 -2.15
C GLY A 75 11.02 7.62 -1.40
N GLY A 76 11.15 8.94 -1.51
CA GLY A 76 12.11 9.71 -0.70
C GLY A 76 11.45 10.32 0.53
N ASP A 77 12.16 11.23 1.19
CA ASP A 77 11.70 11.87 2.44
C ASP A 77 10.33 12.55 2.31
N GLY A 78 10.04 13.19 1.17
CA GLY A 78 8.71 13.78 0.93
C GLY A 78 7.58 12.75 0.94
N THR A 79 7.83 11.54 0.42
CA THR A 79 6.85 10.43 0.49
C THR A 79 6.75 9.90 1.92
N LEU A 80 7.86 9.88 2.66
CA LEU A 80 7.89 9.43 4.05
C LEU A 80 7.13 10.39 4.97
N LEU A 81 7.33 11.70 4.80
CA LEU A 81 6.60 12.72 5.54
C LEU A 81 5.10 12.66 5.24
N ARG A 82 4.70 12.49 3.97
CA ARG A 82 3.29 12.24 3.62
C ARG A 82 2.77 10.96 4.29
N GLY A 83 3.59 9.91 4.36
CA GLY A 83 3.23 8.66 5.04
C GLY A 83 2.99 8.85 6.54
N ALA A 84 3.63 9.82 7.18
CA ALA A 84 3.45 10.14 8.59
C ALA A 84 2.17 10.95 8.89
N GLU A 85 1.43 11.38 7.85
CA GLU A 85 0.14 12.06 7.99
C GLU A 85 -1.04 11.08 8.09
N PHE A 86 -0.80 9.79 7.84
CA PHE A 86 -1.76 8.70 8.03
C PHE A 86 -1.65 8.11 9.44
#